data_AF-A0A2W5SDY6-F1
#
_entry.id   AF-A0A2W5SDY6-F1
#
_cell.length_a   1.000
_cell.length_b   1.000
_cell.length_c   1.000
_cell.angle_alpha   90.00
_cell.angle_beta   90.00
_cell.angle_gamma   90.00
#
_symmetry.space_group_name_H-M   'P 1'
#
loop_
_entity.id
_entity.type
_entity.pdbx_description
1 polymer ?
#
loop_
_entity_poly.entity_id
_entity_poly.type
_entity_poly.pdbx_seq_one_letter_code
_entity_poly.pdbx_strand_id
1 'polypeptide(L)'
;MVRRLNFAGICLAILLCIAVIVALALDVRHRLEALARASSDSVQWALAQLEVETQLMRETLSAPEPDLAEIRKRFDIFFSRMMIFETGTPYVRLRERPEFLSGLDHIRDFLERTLPLMDGPDDQLRAAIPELRSETFHCVTTFGTCP
;
A
#
# COMPACT_ATOMS: atom_id res chain seq x y z
N MET A 1 -2.38 -58.96 -31.53
CA MET A 1 -3.33 -58.49 -30.50
C MET A 1 -2.62 -57.78 -29.33
N VAL A 2 -1.61 -58.40 -28.70
CA VAL A 2 -0.81 -57.84 -27.58
C VAL A 2 -0.22 -56.44 -27.84
N ARG A 3 0.32 -56.18 -29.04
CA ARG A 3 0.91 -54.88 -29.38
C ARG A 3 -0.12 -53.73 -29.38
N ARG A 4 -1.39 -53.98 -29.74
CA ARG A 4 -2.46 -52.96 -29.71
C ARG A 4 -2.92 -52.65 -28.27
N LEU A 5 -2.87 -53.65 -27.38
CA LEU A 5 -3.20 -53.49 -25.97
C LEU A 5 -2.16 -52.62 -25.24
N ASN A 6 -0.87 -52.79 -25.56
CA ASN A 6 0.20 -51.95 -25.00
C ASN A 6 0.11 -50.50 -25.47
N PHE A 7 -0.19 -50.26 -26.76
CA PHE A 7 -0.39 -48.90 -27.28
C PHE A 7 -1.57 -48.18 -26.61
N ALA A 8 -2.69 -48.89 -26.38
CA ALA A 8 -3.84 -48.33 -25.67
C ALA A 8 -3.50 -47.94 -24.22
N GLY A 9 -2.73 -48.77 -23.51
CA GLY A 9 -2.27 -48.47 -22.16
C GLY A 9 -1.36 -47.23 -22.09
N ILE A 10 -0.44 -47.09 -23.06
CA ILE A 10 0.43 -45.92 -23.15
C ILE A 10 -0.37 -44.65 -23.44
N CYS A 11 -1.32 -44.70 -24.37
CA CYS A 11 -2.18 -43.55 -24.67
C CYS A 11 -3.01 -43.12 -23.45
N LEU A 12 -3.55 -44.10 -22.69
CA LEU A 12 -4.30 -43.81 -21.46
C LEU A 12 -3.40 -43.16 -20.39
N ALA A 13 -2.19 -43.68 -20.20
CA ALA A 13 -1.23 -43.12 -19.25
C ALA A 13 -0.85 -41.68 -19.62
N ILE A 14 -0.59 -41.41 -20.91
CA ILE A 14 -0.30 -40.05 -21.41
C ILE A 14 -1.49 -39.13 -21.16
N LEU A 15 -2.72 -39.58 -21.46
CA LEU A 15 -3.92 -38.78 -21.26
C LEU A 15 -4.14 -38.44 -19.78
N LEU A 16 -3.88 -39.40 -18.88
CA LEU A 16 -3.93 -39.19 -17.44
C LEU A 16 -2.88 -38.17 -16.98
N CYS A 17 -1.63 -38.29 -17.45
CA CYS A 17 -0.57 -37.33 -17.15
C CYS A 17 -0.94 -35.92 -17.62
N ILE A 18 -1.47 -35.78 -18.84
CA ILE A 18 -1.93 -34.48 -19.37
C ILE A 18 -3.06 -33.93 -18.49
N ALA A 19 -4.04 -34.74 -18.12
CA ALA A 19 -5.15 -34.33 -17.27
C ALA A 19 -4.67 -33.80 -15.91
N VAL A 20 -3.70 -34.49 -15.28
CA VAL A 20 -3.09 -34.05 -14.02
C VAL A 20 -2.34 -32.72 -14.19
N ILE A 21 -1.55 -32.58 -15.25
CA ILE A 21 -0.82 -31.33 -15.54
C ILE A 21 -1.78 -30.17 -15.71
N VAL A 22 -2.87 -30.35 -16.47
CA VAL A 22 -3.89 -29.32 -16.67
C VAL A 22 -4.58 -28.95 -15.36
N ALA A 23 -4.95 -29.94 -14.54
CA ALA A 23 -5.56 -29.71 -13.23
C ALA A 23 -4.64 -28.89 -12.32
N LEU A 24 -3.35 -29.23 -12.26
CA LEU A 24 -2.36 -28.47 -11.47
C LEU A 24 -2.15 -27.06 -12.01
N ALA A 25 -2.08 -26.89 -13.33
CA ALA A 25 -1.94 -25.57 -13.94
C ALA A 25 -3.15 -24.67 -13.63
N LEU A 26 -4.36 -25.23 -13.63
CA LEU A 26 -5.56 -24.49 -13.25
C LEU A 26 -5.55 -24.12 -11.76
N ASP A 27 -5.16 -25.03 -10.87
CA ASP A 27 -5.08 -24.77 -9.42
C ASP A 27 -4.08 -23.64 -9.11
N VAL A 28 -2.89 -23.69 -9.73
CA VAL A 28 -1.87 -22.64 -9.57
C VAL A 28 -2.39 -21.29 -10.05
N ARG A 29 -3.04 -21.24 -11.22
CA ARG A 29 -3.62 -19.99 -11.74
C ARG A 29 -4.69 -19.41 -10.81
N HIS A 30 -5.59 -20.26 -10.30
CA HIS A 30 -6.63 -19.82 -9.35
C HIS A 30 -6.02 -19.26 -8.07
N ARG A 31 -4.97 -19.89 -7.54
CA ARG A 31 -4.26 -19.39 -6.35
C ARG A 31 -3.59 -18.04 -6.61
N LEU A 32 -2.93 -17.88 -7.76
CA LEU A 32 -2.31 -16.60 -8.15
C LEU A 32 -3.35 -15.49 -8.30
N GLU A 33 -4.49 -15.77 -8.92
CA GLU A 33 -5.59 -14.81 -9.06
C GLU A 33 -6.26 -14.47 -7.72
N ALA A 34 -6.36 -15.44 -6.79
CA ALA A 34 -6.85 -15.21 -5.44
C ALA A 34 -5.90 -14.33 -4.62
N LEU A 35 -4.59 -14.60 -4.69
CA LEU A 35 -3.56 -13.77 -4.08
C LEU A 35 -3.55 -12.34 -4.66
N ALA A 36 -3.68 -12.21 -5.99
CA ALA A 36 -3.74 -10.91 -6.65
C ALA A 36 -4.96 -10.09 -6.23
N ARG A 37 -6.15 -10.71 -6.15
CA ARG A 37 -7.37 -10.04 -5.68
C ARG A 37 -7.27 -9.62 -4.21
N ALA A 38 -6.78 -10.51 -3.35
CA ALA A 38 -6.56 -10.18 -1.94
C ALA A 38 -5.63 -8.97 -1.77
N SER A 39 -4.56 -8.88 -2.59
CA SER A 39 -3.67 -7.72 -2.56
C SER A 39 -4.33 -6.43 -3.05
N SER A 40 -5.12 -6.46 -4.13
CA SER A 40 -5.80 -5.26 -4.64
C SER A 40 -6.82 -4.73 -3.66
N ASP A 41 -7.57 -5.62 -2.99
CA ASP A 41 -8.58 -5.23 -2.01
C ASP A 41 -7.93 -4.62 -0.76
N SER A 42 -6.80 -5.17 -0.31
CA SER A 42 -6.02 -4.58 0.80
C SER A 42 -5.45 -3.20 0.47
N VAL A 43 -5.02 -2.97 -0.78
CA VAL A 43 -4.52 -1.67 -1.24
C VAL A 43 -5.65 -0.66 -1.25
N GLN A 44 -6.81 -1.01 -1.81
CA GLN A 44 -7.97 -0.12 -1.87
C GLN A 44 -8.45 0.27 -0.47
N TRP A 45 -8.53 -0.70 0.46
CA TRP A 45 -8.86 -0.41 1.85
C TRP A 45 -7.83 0.50 2.52
N ALA A 46 -6.53 0.24 2.31
CA ALA A 46 -5.47 1.01 2.92
C ALA A 46 -5.41 2.46 2.39
N LEU A 47 -5.73 2.68 1.11
CA LEU A 47 -5.86 4.02 0.52
C LEU A 47 -7.05 4.78 1.12
N ALA A 48 -8.23 4.16 1.20
CA ALA A 48 -9.40 4.79 1.82
C ALA A 48 -9.14 5.15 3.30
N GLN A 49 -8.41 4.30 4.02
CA GLN A 49 -8.01 4.56 5.40
C GLN A 49 -7.01 5.73 5.50
N LEU A 50 -6.09 5.86 4.53
CA LEU A 50 -5.13 6.96 4.47
C LEU A 50 -5.83 8.31 4.23
N GLU A 51 -6.87 8.34 3.40
CA GLU A 51 -7.68 9.54 3.19
C GLU A 51 -8.34 10.02 4.48
N VAL A 52 -8.93 9.09 5.25
CA VAL A 52 -9.54 9.40 6.55
C VAL A 52 -8.51 9.92 7.54
N GLU A 53 -7.34 9.28 7.62
CA GLU A 53 -6.26 9.72 8.52
C GLU A 53 -5.74 11.10 8.16
N THR A 54 -5.61 11.40 6.87
CA THR A 54 -5.17 12.72 6.41
C THR A 54 -6.23 13.79 6.69
N GLN A 55 -7.50 13.47 6.49
CA GLN A 55 -8.61 14.35 6.85
C GLN A 55 -8.63 14.64 8.35
N LEU A 56 -8.43 13.60 9.16
CA LEU A 56 -8.35 13.74 10.60
C LEU A 56 -7.15 14.60 11.00
N MET A 57 -5.96 14.41 10.43
CA MET A 57 -4.80 15.28 10.67
C MET A 57 -5.11 16.75 10.39
N ARG A 58 -5.75 17.05 9.24
CA ARG A 58 -6.18 18.41 8.89
C ARG A 58 -7.11 19.03 9.91
N GLU A 59 -8.06 18.26 10.44
CA GLU A 59 -9.01 18.74 11.45
C GLU A 59 -8.30 19.14 12.74
N THR A 60 -7.31 18.36 13.21
CA THR A 60 -6.53 18.76 14.40
C THR A 60 -5.67 19.98 14.12
N LEU A 61 -4.99 20.02 12.97
CA LEU A 61 -4.16 21.18 12.60
C LEU A 61 -4.98 22.47 12.44
N SER A 62 -6.27 22.36 12.11
CA SER A 62 -7.18 23.50 11.89
C SER A 62 -7.90 23.96 13.16
N ALA A 63 -7.76 23.25 14.28
CA ALA A 63 -8.37 23.64 15.54
C ALA A 63 -7.84 25.03 16.02
N PRO A 64 -8.66 25.83 16.72
CA PRO A 64 -8.22 27.12 17.27
C PRO A 64 -7.04 26.97 18.24
N GLU A 65 -7.06 25.91 19.05
CA GLU A 65 -5.97 25.48 19.91
C GLU A 65 -5.67 24.01 19.61
N PRO A 66 -4.73 23.73 18.69
CA PRO A 66 -4.37 22.36 18.34
C PRO A 66 -3.69 21.65 19.50
N ASP A 67 -4.19 20.46 19.84
CA ASP A 67 -3.53 19.58 20.81
C ASP A 67 -2.28 18.95 20.19
N LEU A 68 -1.11 19.34 20.69
CA LEU A 68 0.19 18.86 20.21
C LEU A 68 0.34 17.34 20.39
N ALA A 69 -0.23 16.77 21.45
CA ALA A 69 -0.15 15.33 21.69
C ALA A 69 -0.95 14.54 20.64
N GLU A 70 -2.13 15.05 20.29
CA GLU A 70 -2.96 14.45 19.25
C GLU A 70 -2.35 14.62 17.84
N ILE A 71 -1.67 15.74 17.56
CA ILE A 71 -0.89 15.92 16.31
C ILE A 71 0.20 14.85 16.20
N ARG A 72 1.04 14.70 17.24
CA ARG A 72 2.14 13.71 17.24
C ARG A 72 1.61 12.30 17.06
N LYS A 73 0.53 11.93 17.78
CA LYS A 73 -0.10 10.62 17.64
C LYS A 73 -0.61 10.35 16.21
N ARG A 74 -1.26 11.34 15.59
CA ARG A 74 -1.75 11.18 14.19
C ARG A 74 -0.57 11.05 13.22
N PHE A 75 0.51 11.77 13.48
CA PHE A 75 1.73 11.68 12.68
C PHE A 75 2.37 10.29 12.81
N ASP A 76 2.49 9.75 14.02
CA ASP A 76 3.04 8.41 14.26
C ASP A 76 2.24 7.30 13.56
N ILE A 77 0.91 7.40 13.58
CA ILE A 77 0.03 6.47 12.86
C ILE A 77 0.30 6.53 11.36
N PHE A 78 0.34 7.75 10.81
CA PHE A 78 0.58 7.97 9.38
C PHE A 78 1.98 7.48 8.96
N PHE A 79 3.01 7.81 9.75
CA PHE A 79 4.39 7.36 9.55
C PHE A 79 4.50 5.83 9.54
N SER A 80 3.93 5.17 10.55
CA SER A 80 3.94 3.70 10.65
C SER A 80 3.22 3.03 9.47
N ARG A 81 2.08 3.59 9.05
CA ARG A 81 1.32 3.09 7.89
C ARG A 81 2.12 3.26 6.59
N MET A 82 2.83 4.37 6.44
CA MET A 82 3.72 4.61 5.30
C MET A 82 4.82 3.55 5.22
N MET A 83 5.47 3.23 6.35
CA MET A 83 6.48 2.16 6.40
C MET A 83 5.94 0.80 5.94
N ILE A 84 4.67 0.50 6.22
CA ILE A 84 4.02 -0.74 5.75
C ILE A 84 3.84 -0.72 4.22
N PHE A 85 3.46 0.41 3.63
CA PHE A 85 3.36 0.56 2.17
C PHE A 85 4.72 0.43 1.49
N GLU A 86 5.77 0.97 2.09
CA GLU A 86 7.14 0.92 1.55
C GLU A 86 7.74 -0.49 1.63
N THR A 87 7.47 -1.25 2.69
CA THR A 87 8.12 -2.55 2.92
C THR A 87 7.25 -3.75 2.56
N GLY A 88 5.92 -3.59 2.55
CA GLY A 88 4.97 -4.69 2.40
C GLY A 88 5.01 -5.35 1.02
N THR A 89 5.05 -6.69 1.02
CA THR A 89 5.00 -7.53 -0.19
C THR A 89 3.77 -7.27 -1.07
N PRO A 90 2.55 -7.03 -0.55
CA PRO A 90 1.37 -6.75 -1.38
C PRO A 90 1.52 -5.51 -2.28
N TYR A 91 2.41 -4.58 -1.91
CA TYR A 91 2.59 -3.29 -2.59
C TYR A 91 3.72 -3.28 -3.62
N VAL A 92 4.45 -4.39 -3.80
CA VAL A 92 5.62 -4.46 -4.72
C VAL A 92 5.24 -4.05 -6.14
N ARG A 93 4.15 -4.60 -6.69
CA ARG A 93 3.68 -4.24 -8.05
C ARG A 93 3.21 -2.80 -8.17
N LEU A 94 2.77 -2.20 -7.07
CA LEU A 94 2.36 -0.80 -7.07
C LEU A 94 3.59 0.12 -7.08
N ARG A 95 4.64 -0.26 -6.34
CA ARG A 95 5.97 0.36 -6.35
C ARG A 95 6.74 0.17 -7.67
N GLU A 96 6.32 -0.69 -8.57
CA GLU A 96 6.89 -0.77 -9.92
C GLU A 96 6.35 0.32 -10.86
N ARG A 97 5.30 1.05 -10.46
CA ARG A 97 4.71 2.13 -11.26
C ARG A 97 5.41 3.47 -10.95
N PRO A 98 5.99 4.15 -11.95
CA PRO A 98 6.71 5.41 -11.74
C PRO A 98 5.87 6.50 -11.08
N GLU A 99 4.58 6.61 -11.43
CA GLU A 99 3.69 7.63 -10.87
C GLU A 99 3.45 7.40 -9.37
N PHE A 100 3.33 6.14 -8.97
CA PHE A 100 3.15 5.79 -7.56
C PHE A 100 4.43 6.03 -6.76
N LEU A 101 5.60 5.67 -7.31
CA LEU A 101 6.88 5.94 -6.66
C LEU A 101 7.13 7.43 -6.44
N SER A 102 6.84 8.27 -7.44
CA SER A 102 7.00 9.72 -7.30
C SER A 102 6.12 10.30 -6.18
N GLY A 103 4.87 9.83 -6.06
CA GLY A 103 4.00 10.22 -4.94
C GLY A 103 4.52 9.71 -3.59
N LEU A 104 5.06 8.49 -3.57
CA LEU A 104 5.67 7.89 -2.38
C LEU A 104 6.86 8.71 -1.87
N ASP A 105 7.75 9.11 -2.79
CA ASP A 105 8.94 9.90 -2.49
C ASP A 105 8.54 11.26 -1.89
N HIS A 106 7.53 11.94 -2.45
CA HIS A 106 7.02 13.20 -1.87
C HIS A 106 6.49 13.04 -0.44
N ILE A 107 5.75 11.95 -0.17
CA ILE A 107 5.25 11.66 1.18
C ILE A 107 6.42 11.37 2.12
N ARG A 108 7.42 10.59 1.67
CA ARG A 108 8.62 10.31 2.46
C ARG A 108 9.37 11.60 2.80
N ASP A 109 9.60 12.46 1.82
CA ASP A 109 10.30 13.74 2.03
C ASP A 109 9.54 14.64 3.02
N PHE A 110 8.20 14.64 2.98
CA PHE A 110 7.39 15.32 3.99
C PHE A 110 7.56 14.72 5.39
N LEU A 111 7.50 13.39 5.51
CA LEU A 111 7.68 12.69 6.77
C LEU A 111 9.06 12.94 7.38
N GLU A 112 10.12 12.84 6.58
CA GLU A 112 11.50 13.06 7.03
C GLU A 112 11.75 14.50 7.50
N ARG A 113 11.17 15.49 6.81
CA ARG A 113 11.26 16.91 7.24
C ARG A 113 10.46 17.19 8.52
N THR A 114 9.34 16.49 8.71
CA THR A 114 8.41 16.75 9.82
C THR A 114 8.78 15.97 11.09
N LEU A 115 9.44 14.82 10.95
CA LEU A 115 9.81 13.96 12.07
C LEU A 115 10.61 14.69 13.18
N PRO A 116 11.63 15.52 12.89
CA PRO A 116 12.34 16.28 13.93
C PRO A 116 11.44 17.26 14.70
N LEU A 117 10.39 17.79 14.08
CA LEU A 117 9.42 18.67 14.75
C LEU A 117 8.50 17.85 15.68
N MET A 118 8.17 16.62 15.27
CA MET A 118 7.32 15.70 16.03
C MET A 118 8.04 15.02 17.18
N ASP A 119 9.36 14.92 17.13
CA ASP A 119 10.22 14.44 18.23
C ASP A 119 10.78 15.60 19.09
N GLY A 120 10.72 16.82 18.56
CA GLY A 120 11.25 18.03 19.17
C GLY A 120 10.39 18.61 20.31
N PRO A 121 10.78 19.77 20.86
CA PRO A 121 10.04 20.44 21.93
C PRO A 121 8.76 21.15 21.41
N ASP A 122 7.80 21.33 22.32
CA ASP A 122 6.45 21.81 21.99
C ASP A 122 6.39 23.23 21.43
N ASP A 123 7.33 24.09 21.80
CA ASP A 123 7.44 25.46 21.29
C ASP A 123 7.79 25.46 19.79
N GLN A 124 8.72 24.60 19.37
CA GLN A 124 9.10 24.45 17.96
C GLN A 124 7.97 23.85 17.13
N LEU A 125 7.32 22.79 17.63
CA LEU A 125 6.16 22.20 16.95
C LEU A 125 5.03 23.23 16.79
N ARG A 126 4.72 23.98 17.85
CA ARG A 126 3.66 25.00 17.82
C ARG A 126 3.97 26.11 16.81
N ALA A 127 5.24 26.51 16.70
CA ALA A 127 5.68 27.50 15.71
C ALA A 127 5.55 26.98 14.26
N ALA A 128 5.70 25.68 14.04
CA ALA A 128 5.60 25.05 12.73
C ALA A 128 4.16 24.71 12.28
N ILE A 129 3.18 24.67 13.20
CA ILE A 129 1.77 24.36 12.88
C ILE A 129 1.20 25.17 11.70
N PRO A 130 1.41 26.50 11.59
CA PRO A 130 0.87 27.27 10.47
C PRO A 130 1.39 26.79 9.10
N GLU A 131 2.66 26.39 9.03
CA GLU A 131 3.30 25.86 7.81
C GLU A 131 2.78 24.45 7.51
N LEU A 132 2.77 23.56 8.51
CA LEU A 132 2.22 22.20 8.39
C LEU A 132 0.76 22.21 7.93
N ARG A 133 -0.01 23.19 8.40
CA ARG A 133 -1.38 23.44 7.95
C ARG A 133 -1.37 23.66 6.43
N SER A 134 -0.61 24.63 5.92
CA SER A 134 -0.57 24.92 4.48
C SER A 134 -0.11 23.75 3.60
N GLU A 135 0.90 22.99 4.03
CA GLU A 135 1.40 21.84 3.25
C GLU A 135 0.36 20.70 3.19
N THR A 136 -0.29 20.39 4.32
CA THR A 136 -1.29 19.31 4.38
C THR A 136 -2.52 19.61 3.51
N PHE A 137 -2.88 20.88 3.33
CA PHE A 137 -4.00 21.29 2.46
C PHE A 137 -3.68 21.13 0.96
N HIS A 138 -2.40 21.11 0.55
CA HIS A 138 -2.03 21.03 -0.85
C HIS A 138 -1.99 19.58 -1.36
N CYS A 139 -1.47 18.64 -0.56
CA CYS A 139 -1.27 17.24 -0.96
C CYS A 139 -2.57 16.43 -1.19
N VAL A 140 -3.66 16.75 -0.50
CA VAL A 140 -4.90 15.94 -0.51
C VAL A 140 -5.81 16.21 -1.72
N THR A 141 -5.72 17.40 -2.30
CA THR A 141 -6.65 17.83 -3.36
C THR A 141 -6.26 17.30 -4.74
N THR A 142 -5.03 16.84 -4.91
CA THR A 142 -4.50 16.30 -6.16
C THR A 142 -3.92 14.93 -5.87
N PHE A 143 -4.69 13.87 -6.11
CA PHE A 143 -4.15 12.52 -6.21
C PHE A 143 -2.98 12.52 -7.21
N GLY A 144 -1.75 12.66 -6.72
CA GLY A 144 -0.53 12.44 -7.49
C GLY A 144 0.36 13.65 -7.81
N THR A 145 0.09 14.87 -7.35
CA THR A 145 1.04 15.98 -7.55
C THR A 145 1.11 16.91 -6.34
N CYS A 146 2.10 16.71 -5.47
CA CYS A 146 2.69 17.83 -4.75
C CYS A 146 3.63 18.57 -5.71
N PRO A 147 3.63 19.92 -5.73
CA PRO A 147 4.68 20.69 -6.38
C PRO A 147 6.04 20.52 -5.69
#